data_AF-D3L7A3-F1
#
_entry.id   AF-D3L7A3-F1
#
_cell.length_a   1.000
_cell.length_b   1.000
_cell.length_c   1.000
_cell.angle_alpha   90.00
_cell.angle_beta   90.00
_cell.angle_gamma   90.00
#
_symmetry.space_group_name_H-M   'P 1'
#
loop_
_entity.id
_entity.type
_entity.pdbx_description
1 polymer ?
#
loop_
_entity_poly.entity_id
_entity_poly.type
_entity_poly.pdbx_seq_one_letter_code
_entity_poly.pdbx_strand_id
1 'polypeptide(L)'
;MDLTPYLKDDAVGTLFHDYNLDQVNNMQITKQADVILLFCLFENIFSLGIQEASWDYYLPKTMHDSSLSLSTHVVLAVDLGRNSEAYQLFQKAKNIDLGPYMNSSNDGIHAASLGGIWNSVVEGFGGLRVIDGKLRIEPHLPKEWDSLDYRINWHGAKLQISETKEDFTVTFLNSNHLNQIVEFMSKGQKYQVKAKGSLRIKL
;
A
#
# COMPACT_ATOMS: atom_id res chain seq x y z
N MET A 1 -3.78 -14.17 24.63
CA MET A 1 -4.23 -12.87 25.15
C MET A 1 -5.14 -12.25 24.11
N ASP A 2 -6.22 -11.61 24.53
CA ASP A 2 -7.10 -10.88 23.62
C ASP A 2 -6.62 -9.43 23.49
N LEU A 3 -6.13 -9.05 22.30
CA LEU A 3 -5.68 -7.67 22.01
C LEU A 3 -6.80 -6.82 21.38
N THR A 4 -7.98 -7.41 21.15
CA THR A 4 -9.12 -6.75 20.49
C THR A 4 -9.49 -5.40 21.09
N PRO A 5 -9.50 -5.20 22.44
CA PRO A 5 -9.82 -3.90 23.01
C PRO A 5 -8.86 -2.80 22.56
N TYR A 6 -7.56 -3.10 22.52
CA TYR A 6 -6.53 -2.14 22.14
C TYR A 6 -6.48 -1.91 20.63
N LEU A 7 -6.69 -2.95 19.81
CA LEU A 7 -6.68 -2.85 18.33
C LEU A 7 -7.89 -2.10 17.74
N LYS A 8 -8.95 -1.94 18.55
CA LYS A 8 -10.16 -1.19 18.20
C LYS A 8 -10.15 0.25 18.71
N ASP A 9 -9.19 0.61 19.57
CA ASP A 9 -9.04 1.98 20.05
C ASP A 9 -8.40 2.84 18.96
N ASP A 10 -8.86 4.08 18.84
CA ASP A 10 -8.26 5.06 17.95
C ASP A 10 -7.04 5.75 18.62
N ALA A 11 -6.94 5.67 19.96
CA ALA A 11 -5.79 6.16 20.70
C ALA A 11 -4.63 5.15 20.66
N VAL A 12 -3.42 5.67 20.42
CA VAL A 12 -2.20 4.88 20.39
C VAL A 12 -1.63 4.67 21.80
N GLY A 13 -0.95 3.54 22.01
CA GLY A 13 -0.22 3.24 23.23
C GLY A 13 -1.09 2.85 24.42
N THR A 14 -2.40 2.65 24.23
CA THR A 14 -3.36 2.26 25.29
C THR A 14 -3.00 0.93 25.96
N LEU A 15 -2.30 0.04 25.25
CA LEU A 15 -1.74 -1.19 25.79
C LEU A 15 -0.82 -0.96 27.01
N PHE A 16 -0.09 0.15 27.04
CA PHE A 16 0.86 0.47 28.11
C PHE A 16 0.20 0.96 29.40
N HIS A 17 -1.12 1.13 29.42
CA HIS A 17 -1.87 1.34 30.67
C HIS A 17 -1.96 0.07 31.52
N ASP A 18 -1.93 -1.10 30.88
CA ASP A 18 -2.13 -2.39 31.52
C ASP A 18 -0.85 -3.25 31.57
N TYR A 19 0.07 -3.04 30.63
CA TYR A 19 1.28 -3.84 30.48
C TYR A 19 2.54 -2.98 30.42
N ASN A 20 3.61 -3.45 31.07
CA ASN A 20 4.93 -2.85 30.91
C ASN A 20 5.65 -3.37 29.66
N LEU A 21 6.76 -2.71 29.31
CA LEU A 21 7.53 -3.04 28.09
C LEU A 21 8.03 -4.49 28.06
N ASP A 22 8.48 -5.03 29.19
CA ASP A 22 8.96 -6.42 29.25
C ASP A 22 7.84 -7.42 28.98
N GLN A 23 6.63 -7.17 29.50
CA GLN A 23 5.46 -7.97 29.20
C GLN A 23 5.10 -7.87 27.71
N VAL A 24 5.03 -6.66 27.14
CA VAL A 24 4.73 -6.42 25.72
C VAL A 24 5.71 -7.16 24.81
N ASN A 25 7.01 -7.10 25.12
CA ASN A 25 8.05 -7.81 24.38
C ASN A 25 7.91 -9.33 24.49
N ASN A 26 7.66 -9.86 25.69
CA ASN A 26 7.44 -11.30 25.90
C ASN A 26 6.19 -11.82 25.17
N MET A 27 5.20 -10.95 24.95
CA MET A 27 3.99 -11.24 24.18
C MET A 27 4.18 -11.09 22.67
N GLN A 28 5.37 -10.65 22.22
CA GLN A 28 5.71 -10.46 20.81
C GLN A 28 4.77 -9.49 20.10
N ILE A 29 4.32 -8.47 20.82
CA ILE A 29 3.49 -7.41 20.27
C ILE A 29 4.40 -6.38 19.61
N THR A 30 4.05 -5.96 18.41
CA THR A 30 4.82 -5.00 17.63
C THR A 30 4.09 -3.67 17.54
N LYS A 31 4.85 -2.57 17.59
CA LYS A 31 4.30 -1.22 17.44
C LYS A 31 3.74 -0.99 16.03
N GLN A 32 4.44 -1.53 15.03
CA GLN A 32 4.22 -1.24 13.62
C GLN A 32 4.73 -2.38 12.73
N ALA A 33 4.50 -2.27 11.42
CA ALA A 33 5.07 -3.15 10.41
C ALA A 33 6.59 -3.27 10.58
N ASP A 34 7.06 -4.51 10.78
CA ASP A 34 8.47 -4.88 10.86
C ASP A 34 8.78 -5.94 9.78
N VAL A 35 8.55 -7.23 10.06
CA VAL A 35 8.66 -8.30 9.04
C VAL A 35 7.78 -8.02 7.82
N ILE A 36 6.59 -7.47 8.05
CA ILE A 36 5.65 -7.09 6.99
C ILE A 36 6.26 -6.06 6.01
N LEU A 37 7.09 -5.13 6.51
CA LEU A 37 7.76 -4.14 5.67
C LEU A 37 8.76 -4.77 4.70
N LEU A 38 9.42 -5.87 5.11
CA LEU A 38 10.37 -6.56 4.25
C LEU A 38 9.70 -7.06 2.96
N PHE A 39 8.46 -7.51 3.02
CA PHE A 39 7.74 -7.99 1.83
C PHE A 39 7.44 -6.87 0.85
N CYS A 40 7.16 -5.66 1.33
CA CYS A 40 6.96 -4.49 0.47
C CYS A 40 8.27 -4.02 -0.17
N LEU A 41 9.39 -4.06 0.57
CA LEU A 41 10.70 -3.63 0.08
C LEU A 41 11.35 -4.66 -0.86
N PHE A 42 11.05 -5.94 -0.68
CA PHE A 42 11.73 -7.07 -1.32
C PHE A 42 10.74 -8.10 -1.91
N GLU A 43 9.77 -7.61 -2.69
CA GLU A 43 8.63 -8.37 -3.22
C GLU A 43 9.00 -9.72 -3.88
N ASN A 44 10.14 -9.79 -4.58
CA ASN A 44 10.58 -10.98 -5.31
C ASN A 44 11.44 -11.97 -4.48
N ILE A 45 11.70 -11.70 -3.21
CA ILE A 45 12.59 -12.54 -2.39
C ILE A 45 11.82 -13.65 -1.66
N PHE A 46 10.54 -13.42 -1.35
CA PHE A 46 9.75 -14.30 -0.49
C PHE A 46 8.59 -14.92 -1.26
N SER A 47 8.33 -16.21 -1.03
CA SER A 47 7.18 -16.90 -1.61
C SER A 47 5.87 -16.38 -1.00
N LEU A 48 4.78 -16.48 -1.77
CA LEU A 48 3.44 -16.09 -1.31
C LEU A 48 3.06 -16.78 0.01
N GLY A 49 3.34 -18.08 0.16
CA GLY A 49 3.05 -18.81 1.40
C GLY A 49 3.82 -18.30 2.63
N ILE A 50 5.04 -17.77 2.47
CA ILE A 50 5.76 -17.12 3.57
C ILE A 50 5.10 -15.79 3.93
N GLN A 51 4.69 -15.02 2.92
CA GLN A 51 4.02 -13.75 3.13
C GLN A 51 2.66 -13.95 3.85
N GLU A 52 1.86 -14.92 3.42
CA GLU A 52 0.58 -15.28 4.06
C GLU A 52 0.77 -15.75 5.51
N ALA A 53 1.70 -16.67 5.75
CA ALA A 53 1.97 -17.16 7.10
C ALA A 53 2.46 -16.03 8.03
N SER A 54 3.26 -15.11 7.49
CA SER A 54 3.75 -13.95 8.24
C SER A 54 2.64 -12.94 8.51
N TRP A 55 1.75 -12.69 7.54
CA TRP A 55 0.56 -11.87 7.72
C TRP A 55 -0.31 -12.38 8.86
N ASP A 56 -0.71 -13.66 8.81
CA ASP A 56 -1.57 -14.27 9.82
C ASP A 56 -0.91 -14.31 11.21
N TYR A 57 0.41 -14.34 11.27
CA TYR A 57 1.15 -14.32 12.52
C TYR A 57 1.29 -12.92 13.14
N TYR A 58 1.66 -11.92 12.33
CA TYR A 58 2.06 -10.59 12.81
C TYR A 58 0.91 -9.60 12.86
N LEU A 59 -0.05 -9.62 11.91
CA LEU A 59 -1.18 -8.69 11.90
C LEU A 59 -1.93 -8.66 13.25
N PRO A 60 -2.39 -9.80 13.82
CA PRO A 60 -3.11 -9.77 15.10
C PRO A 60 -2.26 -9.35 16.30
N LYS A 61 -0.94 -9.19 16.14
CA LYS A 61 0.02 -8.73 17.17
C LYS A 61 0.59 -7.35 16.87
N THR A 62 0.10 -6.65 15.84
CA THR A 62 0.61 -5.33 15.46
C THR A 62 -0.37 -4.26 15.93
N MET A 63 0.07 -3.41 16.86
CA MET A 63 -0.79 -2.39 17.47
C MET A 63 -1.14 -1.23 16.54
N HIS A 64 -0.34 -1.02 15.50
CA HIS A 64 -0.45 0.15 14.63
C HIS A 64 -0.33 1.49 15.37
N ASP A 65 0.37 1.50 16.52
CA ASP A 65 0.71 2.69 17.31
C ASP A 65 1.66 3.66 16.59
N SER A 66 2.11 3.28 15.39
CA SER A 66 2.80 4.14 14.45
C SER A 66 1.93 4.32 13.22
N SER A 67 1.72 5.58 12.84
CA SER A 67 0.95 5.96 11.67
C SER A 67 1.43 5.31 10.36
N LEU A 68 2.74 5.07 10.25
CA LEU A 68 3.35 4.43 9.09
C LEU A 68 2.97 2.96 8.94
N SER A 69 2.50 2.31 10.02
CA SER A 69 2.23 0.87 9.99
C SER A 69 1.12 0.49 9.02
N LEU A 70 0.08 1.32 8.91
CA LEU A 70 -1.13 0.93 8.20
C LEU A 70 -0.89 0.84 6.69
N SER A 71 -0.22 1.82 6.10
CA SER A 71 0.04 1.84 4.65
C SER A 71 0.84 0.62 4.18
N THR A 72 1.85 0.20 4.94
CA THR A 72 2.61 -1.03 4.63
C THR A 72 1.72 -2.27 4.66
N HIS A 73 0.81 -2.37 5.63
CA HIS A 73 -0.13 -3.49 5.69
C HIS A 73 -1.17 -3.42 4.57
N VAL A 74 -1.63 -2.24 4.16
CA VAL A 74 -2.51 -2.08 3.00
C VAL A 74 -1.85 -2.66 1.76
N VAL A 75 -0.60 -2.25 1.48
CA VAL A 75 0.13 -2.70 0.30
C VAL A 75 0.26 -4.22 0.27
N LEU A 76 0.72 -4.84 1.36
CA LEU A 76 0.85 -6.30 1.40
C LEU A 76 -0.52 -7.01 1.34
N ALA A 77 -1.56 -6.48 2.00
CA ALA A 77 -2.89 -7.07 1.94
C ALA A 77 -3.42 -7.11 0.50
N VAL A 78 -3.15 -6.08 -0.30
CA VAL A 78 -3.50 -6.06 -1.72
C VAL A 78 -2.74 -7.15 -2.48
N ASP A 79 -1.43 -7.27 -2.27
CA ASP A 79 -0.61 -8.31 -2.93
C ASP A 79 -1.06 -9.73 -2.56
N LEU A 80 -1.56 -9.92 -1.34
CA LEU A 80 -2.14 -11.19 -0.86
C LEU A 80 -3.59 -11.43 -1.31
N GLY A 81 -4.20 -10.50 -2.06
CA GLY A 81 -5.61 -10.59 -2.49
C GLY A 81 -6.62 -10.39 -1.35
N ARG A 82 -6.20 -9.87 -0.20
CA ARG A 82 -7.03 -9.62 1.00
C ARG A 82 -7.74 -8.28 0.92
N ASN A 83 -8.50 -8.10 -0.16
CA ASN A 83 -9.06 -6.80 -0.56
C ASN A 83 -9.91 -6.12 0.52
N SER A 84 -10.70 -6.89 1.28
CA SER A 84 -11.52 -6.34 2.36
C SER A 84 -10.67 -5.85 3.54
N GLU A 85 -9.64 -6.59 3.93
CA GLU A 85 -8.69 -6.19 4.99
C GLU A 85 -7.88 -4.97 4.54
N ALA A 86 -7.37 -4.98 3.30
CA ALA A 86 -6.66 -3.87 2.70
C ALA A 86 -7.49 -2.57 2.74
N TYR A 87 -8.76 -2.64 2.35
CA TYR A 87 -9.62 -1.47 2.34
C TYR A 87 -9.94 -0.96 3.75
N GLN A 88 -10.15 -1.86 4.72
CA GLN A 88 -10.35 -1.47 6.13
C GLN A 88 -9.11 -0.75 6.70
N LEU A 89 -7.92 -1.28 6.46
CA LEU A 89 -6.66 -0.67 6.86
C LEU A 89 -6.44 0.69 6.17
N PHE A 90 -6.78 0.79 4.88
CA PHE A 90 -6.71 2.04 4.13
C PHE A 90 -7.66 3.11 4.72
N GLN A 91 -8.88 2.72 5.10
CA GLN A 91 -9.85 3.61 5.73
C GLN A 91 -9.32 4.15 7.07
N LYS A 92 -8.60 3.33 7.85
CA LYS A 92 -7.90 3.80 9.05
C LYS A 92 -6.77 4.79 8.68
N ALA A 93 -5.91 4.41 7.73
CA ALA A 93 -4.75 5.22 7.32
C ALA A 93 -5.15 6.61 6.82
N LYS A 94 -6.16 6.69 5.95
CA LYS A 94 -6.61 7.97 5.37
C LYS A 94 -7.27 8.90 6.39
N ASN A 95 -7.83 8.32 7.46
CA ASN A 95 -8.53 9.04 8.51
C ASN A 95 -7.62 9.36 9.71
N ILE A 96 -6.31 9.14 9.61
CA ILE A 96 -5.44 9.29 10.77
C ILE A 96 -5.42 10.71 11.32
N ASP A 97 -5.37 11.73 10.45
CA ASP A 97 -5.34 13.14 10.85
C ASP A 97 -6.71 13.82 10.79
N LEU A 98 -7.57 13.37 9.87
CA LEU A 98 -8.86 14.01 9.57
C LEU A 98 -10.07 13.11 9.90
N GLY A 99 -9.83 12.07 10.70
CA GLY A 99 -10.83 11.11 11.12
C GLY A 99 -11.61 11.53 12.36
N PRO A 100 -12.39 10.60 12.93
CA PRO A 100 -13.23 10.88 14.09
C PRO A 100 -12.44 11.17 15.37
N TYR A 101 -11.19 10.68 15.48
CA TYR A 101 -10.34 10.93 16.63
C TYR A 101 -9.63 12.28 16.51
N MET A 102 -10.31 13.33 16.97
CA MET A 102 -9.91 14.75 16.81
C MET A 102 -8.57 15.12 17.47
N ASN A 103 -8.06 14.30 18.39
CA ASN A 103 -6.81 14.57 19.11
C ASN A 103 -5.57 13.93 18.47
N SER A 104 -5.75 13.13 17.42
CA SER A 104 -4.67 12.42 16.72
C SER A 104 -3.52 13.33 16.28
N SER A 105 -3.84 14.53 15.78
CA SER A 105 -2.85 15.46 15.21
C SER A 105 -2.54 16.67 16.07
N ASN A 106 -2.86 16.63 17.38
CA ASN A 106 -2.60 17.76 18.28
C ASN A 106 -1.11 18.14 18.33
N ASP A 107 -0.22 17.15 18.23
CA ASP A 107 1.23 17.33 18.21
C ASP A 107 1.78 17.62 16.79
N GLY A 108 0.93 17.59 15.77
CA GLY A 108 1.28 17.81 14.36
C GLY A 108 0.74 16.73 13.42
N ILE A 109 0.88 16.98 12.11
CA ILE A 109 0.45 16.03 11.07
C ILE A 109 1.35 14.80 11.01
N HIS A 110 0.79 13.65 10.65
CA HIS A 110 1.54 12.42 10.43
C HIS A 110 2.17 12.41 9.02
N ALA A 111 3.18 13.23 8.77
CA ALA A 111 3.77 13.44 7.44
C ALA A 111 4.14 12.15 6.69
N ALA A 112 4.74 11.17 7.39
CA ALA A 112 5.06 9.87 6.80
C ALA A 112 3.80 9.08 6.39
N SER A 113 2.73 9.16 7.19
CA SER A 113 1.44 8.53 6.87
C SER A 113 0.77 9.18 5.68
N LEU A 114 0.87 10.50 5.53
CA LEU A 114 0.33 11.19 4.35
C LEU A 114 1.00 10.71 3.06
N GLY A 115 2.31 10.48 3.07
CA GLY A 115 3.00 9.78 1.99
C GLY A 115 2.52 8.33 1.84
N GLY A 116 2.33 7.63 2.96
CA GLY A 116 1.80 6.26 3.00
C GLY A 116 0.40 6.10 2.40
N ILE A 117 -0.47 7.11 2.49
CA ILE A 117 -1.79 7.12 1.83
C ILE A 117 -1.58 7.07 0.30
N TRP A 118 -0.65 7.86 -0.23
CA TRP A 118 -0.31 7.80 -1.66
C TRP A 118 0.24 6.42 -2.04
N ASN A 119 1.15 5.84 -1.25
CA ASN A 119 1.67 4.49 -1.50
C ASN A 119 0.54 3.45 -1.49
N SER A 120 -0.39 3.54 -0.54
CA SER A 120 -1.54 2.62 -0.46
C SER A 120 -2.40 2.68 -1.73
N VAL A 121 -2.61 3.87 -2.27
CA VAL A 121 -3.40 4.08 -3.49
C VAL A 121 -2.65 3.64 -4.73
N VAL A 122 -1.40 4.10 -4.92
CA VAL A 122 -0.66 3.92 -6.18
C VAL A 122 0.12 2.62 -6.21
N GLU A 123 0.87 2.33 -5.16
CA GLU A 123 1.67 1.10 -5.08
C GLU A 123 0.80 -0.09 -4.66
N GLY A 124 -0.15 0.11 -3.73
CA GLY A 124 -1.12 -0.90 -3.33
C GLY A 124 -2.19 -1.12 -4.40
N PHE A 125 -3.28 -0.34 -4.35
CA PHE A 125 -4.44 -0.57 -5.23
C PHE A 125 -4.15 -0.36 -6.73
N GLY A 126 -3.27 0.57 -7.09
CA GLY A 126 -2.79 0.74 -8.46
C GLY A 126 -1.75 -0.31 -8.88
N GLY A 127 -1.20 -1.03 -7.90
CA GLY A 127 -0.18 -2.07 -8.08
C GLY A 127 1.06 -1.62 -8.84
N LEU A 128 1.37 -0.32 -8.80
CA LEU A 128 2.59 0.21 -9.39
C LEU A 128 3.79 -0.19 -8.53
N ARG A 129 4.79 -0.81 -9.15
CA ARG A 129 6.04 -1.19 -8.48
C ARG A 129 7.24 -1.04 -9.39
N VAL A 130 8.41 -0.98 -8.76
CA VAL A 130 9.70 -1.07 -9.45
C VAL A 130 10.43 -2.29 -8.93
N ILE A 131 10.62 -3.28 -9.80
CA ILE A 131 11.26 -4.54 -9.43
C ILE A 131 12.44 -4.78 -10.37
N ASP A 132 13.63 -4.94 -9.80
CA ASP A 132 14.89 -5.06 -10.55
C ASP A 132 15.07 -3.94 -11.60
N GLY A 133 14.66 -2.71 -11.23
CA GLY A 133 14.70 -1.53 -12.09
C GLY A 133 13.65 -1.49 -13.20
N LYS A 134 12.68 -2.40 -13.21
CA LYS A 134 11.61 -2.47 -14.22
C LYS A 134 10.27 -2.05 -13.62
N LEU A 135 9.52 -1.26 -14.38
CA LEU A 135 8.17 -0.85 -14.01
C LEU A 135 7.22 -2.07 -14.08
N ARG A 136 6.48 -2.32 -13.01
CA ARG A 136 5.38 -3.29 -12.93
C ARG A 136 4.09 -2.50 -12.63
N ILE A 137 2.99 -2.88 -13.28
CA ILE A 137 1.66 -2.31 -13.03
C ILE A 137 0.69 -3.49 -12.95
N GLU A 138 0.10 -3.74 -11.78
CA GLU A 138 -0.93 -4.77 -11.59
C GLU A 138 -2.11 -4.16 -10.82
N PRO A 139 -3.12 -3.61 -11.50
CA PRO A 139 -4.24 -2.98 -10.82
C PRO A 139 -5.03 -3.94 -9.93
N HIS A 140 -5.39 -3.47 -8.73
CA HIS A 140 -6.18 -4.18 -7.73
C HIS A 140 -7.26 -3.24 -7.15
N LEU A 141 -8.15 -2.76 -8.01
CA LEU A 141 -9.14 -1.75 -7.64
C LEU A 141 -10.14 -2.30 -6.59
N PRO A 142 -10.25 -1.71 -5.38
CA PRO A 142 -11.15 -2.19 -4.33
C PRO A 142 -12.60 -2.01 -4.77
N LYS A 143 -13.51 -2.89 -4.34
CA LYS A 143 -14.92 -2.93 -4.82
C LYS A 143 -15.67 -1.60 -4.61
N GLU A 144 -15.20 -0.77 -3.70
CA GLU A 144 -15.74 0.54 -3.35
C GLU A 144 -15.40 1.65 -4.36
N TRP A 145 -14.45 1.43 -5.28
CA TRP A 145 -14.05 2.41 -6.29
C TRP A 145 -14.46 1.97 -7.69
N ASP A 146 -15.03 2.89 -8.46
CA ASP A 146 -15.36 2.65 -9.87
C ASP A 146 -14.13 2.77 -10.79
N SER A 147 -13.21 3.67 -10.43
CA SER A 147 -11.97 3.90 -11.17
C SER A 147 -10.88 4.50 -10.28
N LEU A 148 -9.64 4.42 -10.75
CA LEU A 148 -8.47 5.08 -10.18
C LEU A 148 -7.63 5.72 -11.29
N ASP A 149 -7.34 7.01 -11.14
CA ASP A 149 -6.46 7.75 -12.04
C ASP A 149 -5.28 8.33 -11.26
N TYR A 150 -4.05 8.05 -11.71
CA TYR A 150 -2.84 8.66 -11.17
C TYR A 150 -1.80 8.91 -12.25
N ARG A 151 -0.78 9.68 -11.88
CA ARG A 151 0.31 10.07 -12.77
C ARG A 151 1.65 9.81 -12.13
N ILE A 152 2.59 9.36 -12.95
CA ILE A 152 3.98 9.15 -12.55
C ILE A 152 4.94 9.83 -13.52
N ASN A 153 6.17 10.03 -13.07
CA ASN A 153 7.29 10.39 -13.91
C ASN A 153 8.30 9.24 -13.92
N TRP A 154 8.35 8.50 -15.03
CA TRP A 154 9.24 7.34 -15.20
C TRP A 154 10.36 7.70 -16.18
N HIS A 155 11.57 7.92 -15.68
CA HIS A 155 12.73 8.32 -16.49
C HIS A 155 12.43 9.48 -17.46
N GLY A 156 11.71 10.52 -16.99
CA GLY A 156 11.32 11.68 -17.80
C GLY A 156 10.02 11.51 -18.60
N ALA A 157 9.48 10.29 -18.71
CA ALA A 157 8.17 10.04 -19.29
C ALA A 157 7.08 10.38 -18.28
N LYS A 158 6.22 11.35 -18.59
CA LYS A 158 5.01 11.62 -17.78
C LYS A 158 3.93 10.67 -18.24
N LEU A 159 3.52 9.75 -17.39
CA LEU A 159 2.50 8.75 -17.68
C LEU A 159 1.25 9.03 -16.85
N GLN A 160 0.09 8.80 -17.44
CA GLN A 160 -1.17 8.64 -16.72
C GLN A 160 -1.58 7.18 -16.77
N ILE A 161 -1.93 6.63 -15.61
CA ILE A 161 -2.51 5.31 -15.48
C ILE A 161 -3.96 5.53 -15.06
N SER A 162 -4.87 4.92 -15.81
CA SER A 162 -6.32 4.98 -15.59
C SER A 162 -6.84 3.56 -15.47
N GLU A 163 -7.41 3.20 -14.34
CA GLU A 163 -7.84 1.85 -13.99
C GLU A 163 -9.35 1.82 -13.77
N THR A 164 -10.03 0.80 -14.29
CA THR A 164 -11.43 0.47 -14.00
C THR A 164 -11.53 -0.97 -13.51
N LYS A 165 -12.75 -1.50 -13.37
CA LYS A 165 -12.96 -2.91 -13.02
C LYS A 165 -12.61 -3.88 -14.14
N GLU A 166 -12.60 -3.41 -15.39
CA GLU A 166 -12.50 -4.24 -16.59
C GLU A 166 -11.15 -4.14 -17.28
N ASP A 167 -10.46 -3.00 -17.13
CA ASP A 167 -9.21 -2.73 -17.81
C ASP A 167 -8.42 -1.61 -17.13
N PHE A 168 -7.19 -1.45 -17.59
CA PHE A 168 -6.40 -0.26 -17.31
C PHE A 168 -5.73 0.26 -18.56
N THR A 169 -5.44 1.55 -18.55
CA THR A 169 -4.83 2.27 -19.66
C THR A 169 -3.61 3.03 -19.20
N VAL A 170 -2.49 2.86 -19.91
CA VAL A 170 -1.27 3.64 -19.71
C VAL A 170 -1.13 4.63 -20.86
N THR A 171 -1.16 5.93 -20.55
CA THR A 171 -1.13 7.02 -21.53
C THR A 171 0.10 7.90 -21.33
N PHE A 172 0.78 8.21 -22.42
CA PHE A 172 1.93 9.11 -22.43
C PHE A 172 1.46 10.57 -22.53
N LEU A 173 1.79 11.40 -21.54
CA LEU A 173 1.26 12.77 -21.43
C LEU A 173 2.14 13.84 -22.07
N ASN A 174 3.47 13.71 -22.03
CA ASN A 174 4.38 14.73 -22.57
C ASN A 174 4.79 14.43 -24.01
N SER A 175 4.83 15.50 -24.83
CA SER A 175 5.05 15.45 -26.28
C SER A 175 6.52 15.65 -26.70
N ASN A 176 7.40 16.02 -25.77
CA ASN A 176 8.78 16.44 -26.05
C ASN A 176 9.74 15.29 -26.38
N HIS A 177 9.36 14.03 -26.08
CA HIS A 177 10.20 12.86 -26.31
C HIS A 177 9.63 11.96 -27.40
N LEU A 178 9.65 12.44 -28.66
CA LEU A 178 8.94 11.84 -29.79
C LEU A 178 9.24 10.34 -30.04
N ASN A 179 10.39 9.84 -29.59
CA ASN A 179 10.84 8.46 -29.82
C ASN A 179 10.98 7.63 -28.53
N GLN A 180 10.53 8.13 -27.38
CA GLN A 180 10.64 7.37 -26.13
C GLN A 180 9.63 6.22 -26.11
N ILE A 181 10.08 5.07 -25.61
CA ILE A 181 9.24 3.90 -25.34
C ILE A 181 9.37 3.61 -23.85
N VAL A 182 8.23 3.47 -23.17
CA VAL A 182 8.19 2.95 -21.81
C VAL A 182 7.81 1.48 -21.88
N GLU A 183 8.62 0.64 -21.25
CA GLU A 183 8.33 -0.77 -21.05
C GLU A 183 7.83 -0.99 -19.62
N PHE A 184 6.84 -1.85 -19.46
CA PHE A 184 6.38 -2.28 -18.14
C PHE A 184 5.90 -3.74 -18.18
N MET A 185 5.83 -4.36 -17.01
CA MET A 185 5.34 -5.72 -16.81
C MET A 185 3.91 -5.68 -16.24
N SER A 186 3.04 -6.56 -16.75
CA SER A 186 1.75 -6.89 -16.13
C SER A 186 1.40 -8.36 -16.43
N LYS A 187 0.94 -9.10 -15.43
CA LYS A 187 0.69 -10.54 -15.36
C LYS A 187 1.80 -11.39 -15.98
N GLY A 188 3.05 -11.01 -15.70
CA GLY A 188 4.24 -11.65 -16.26
C GLY A 188 4.48 -11.39 -17.76
N GLN A 189 3.64 -10.59 -18.41
CA GLN A 189 3.79 -10.17 -19.80
C GLN A 189 4.42 -8.78 -19.88
N LYS A 190 5.24 -8.58 -20.93
CA LYS A 190 5.88 -7.30 -21.21
C LYS A 190 5.02 -6.48 -22.16
N TYR A 191 4.76 -5.24 -21.79
CA TYR A 191 4.03 -4.25 -22.57
C TYR A 191 4.91 -3.05 -22.90
N GLN A 192 4.54 -2.33 -23.96
CA GLN A 192 5.23 -1.13 -24.39
C GLN A 192 4.23 -0.04 -24.77
N VAL A 193 4.44 1.17 -24.25
CA VAL A 193 3.72 2.37 -24.70
C VAL A 193 4.72 3.33 -25.33
N LYS A 194 4.43 3.75 -26.57
CA LYS A 194 5.24 4.73 -27.30
C LYS A 194 4.82 6.15 -26.91
N ALA A 195 5.73 7.09 -27.03
CA ALA A 195 5.45 8.51 -26.85
C ALA A 195 4.21 8.96 -27.64
N LYS A 196 3.38 9.81 -27.03
CA LYS A 196 2.06 10.26 -27.53
C LYS A 196 1.03 9.14 -27.73
N GLY A 197 1.33 7.92 -27.31
CA GLY A 197 0.44 6.77 -27.39
C GLY A 197 -0.33 6.52 -26.10
N SER A 198 -1.29 5.61 -26.22
CA SER A 198 -2.03 5.04 -25.11
C SER A 198 -2.16 3.53 -25.36
N LEU A 199 -2.04 2.73 -24.30
CA LEU A 199 -2.19 1.29 -24.35
C LEU A 199 -3.22 0.87 -23.32
N ARG A 200 -4.31 0.24 -23.77
CA ARG A 200 -5.35 -0.35 -22.93
C ARG A 200 -5.15 -1.85 -22.81
N ILE A 201 -5.25 -2.38 -21.59
CA ILE A 201 -5.04 -3.79 -21.23
C ILE A 201 -6.23 -4.24 -20.40
N LYS A 202 -6.85 -5.36 -20.78
CA LYS A 202 -7.95 -5.95 -19.99
C LYS A 202 -7.42 -6.66 -18.76
N LEU A 203 -8.13 -6.51 -17.64
CA LEU A 203 -7.87 -7.20 -16.38
C LEU A 203 -8.42 -8.63 -16.37
#